data_AF-E6X4P8-F1
#
_entry.id   AF-E6X4P8-F1
#
_cell.length_a   1.000
_cell.length_b   1.000
_cell.length_c   1.000
_cell.angle_alpha   90.00
_cell.angle_beta   90.00
_cell.angle_gamma   90.00
#
_symmetry.space_group_name_H-M   'P 1'
#
loop_
_entity.id
_entity.type
_entity.pdbx_description
1 polymer ?
#
loop_
_entity_poly.entity_id
_entity_poly.type
_entity_poly.pdbx_seq_one_letter_code
_entity_poly.pdbx_strand_id
1 'polypeptide(L)'
;MLKKYKFTIAFVGWVMCVTFLSLFSFKEVSTEGLNIPHLDKVVHFTFYFMFTVLGSLSYLEHKAITESFKKVALLFFLLAIGYGTVIEVLQYVATTTRNGDFLDFLANSFGAFCGFIAVKAYFFKRVVQK
;
A
#
# COMPACT_ATOMS: atom_id res chain seq x y z
N MET A 1 13.50 21.29 -8.71
CA MET A 1 12.12 21.29 -8.15
C MET A 1 11.59 19.89 -7.82
N LEU A 2 11.76 18.86 -8.67
CA LEU A 2 11.28 17.49 -8.38
C LEU A 2 11.85 16.84 -7.10
N LYS A 3 13.09 17.14 -6.70
CA LYS A 3 13.71 16.56 -5.49
C LYS A 3 12.93 16.86 -4.19
N LYS A 4 12.07 17.89 -4.19
CA LYS A 4 11.23 18.28 -3.04
C LYS A 4 9.92 17.47 -2.94
N TYR A 5 9.57 16.69 -3.96
CA TYR A 5 8.30 15.94 -4.06
C TYR A 5 8.54 14.46 -4.38
N LYS A 6 9.73 13.94 -4.09
CA LYS A 6 10.14 12.58 -4.46
C LYS A 6 9.18 11.53 -3.91
N PHE A 7 8.88 11.59 -2.61
CA PHE A 7 7.99 10.61 -1.97
C PHE A 7 6.53 10.84 -2.34
N THR A 8 6.14 12.10 -2.55
CA THR A 8 4.80 12.44 -3.05
C THR A 8 4.54 11.82 -4.43
N ILE A 9 5.45 12.03 -5.38
CA ILE A 9 5.33 11.47 -6.74
C ILE A 9 5.36 9.94 -6.68
N ALA A 10 6.24 9.36 -5.87
CA ALA A 10 6.30 7.91 -5.70
C ALA A 10 5.00 7.34 -5.12
N PHE A 11 4.39 7.99 -4.13
CA PHE A 11 3.14 7.56 -3.54
C PHE A 11 1.99 7.63 -4.55
N VAL A 12 1.84 8.73 -5.29
CA VAL A 12 0.80 8.85 -6.33
C VAL A 12 0.99 7.78 -7.40
N GLY A 13 2.23 7.59 -7.89
CA GLY A 13 2.53 6.54 -8.86
C GLY A 13 2.22 5.15 -8.33
N TRP A 14 2.49 4.90 -7.04
CA TRP A 14 2.16 3.63 -6.39
C TRP A 14 0.66 3.39 -6.31
N VAL A 15 -0.14 4.39 -5.91
CA VAL A 15 -1.62 4.28 -5.87
C VAL A 15 -2.18 3.97 -7.25
N MET A 16 -1.69 4.64 -8.29
CA MET A 16 -2.10 4.36 -9.68
C MET A 16 -1.73 2.93 -10.09
N CYS A 17 -0.52 2.48 -9.76
CA CYS A 17 -0.04 1.13 -10.03
C CYS A 17 -0.91 0.07 -9.34
N VAL A 18 -1.17 0.23 -8.03
CA VAL A 18 -2.04 -0.69 -7.25
C VAL A 18 -3.44 -0.71 -7.85
N THR A 19 -4.05 0.44 -8.14
CA THR A 19 -5.38 0.50 -8.76
C THR A 19 -5.43 -0.32 -10.05
N PHE A 20 -4.46 -0.07 -10.94
CA PHE A 20 -4.40 -0.72 -12.25
C PHE A 20 -4.18 -2.22 -12.13
N LEU A 21 -3.19 -2.64 -11.33
CA LEU A 21 -2.84 -4.06 -11.19
C LEU A 21 -3.91 -4.87 -10.45
N SER A 22 -4.65 -4.25 -9.53
CA SER A 22 -5.75 -4.91 -8.83
C SER A 22 -7.00 -5.06 -9.70
N LEU A 23 -7.35 -4.07 -10.51
CA LEU A 23 -8.58 -4.11 -11.31
C LEU A 23 -8.40 -4.78 -12.68
N PHE A 24 -7.21 -4.69 -13.27
CA PHE A 24 -6.94 -5.27 -14.59
C PHE A 24 -6.45 -6.72 -14.46
N SER A 25 -6.84 -7.60 -15.39
CA SER A 25 -6.43 -9.01 -15.40
C SER A 25 -5.65 -9.34 -16.67
N PHE A 26 -4.50 -10.00 -16.53
CA PHE A 26 -3.64 -10.39 -17.65
C PHE A 26 -3.90 -11.83 -18.12
N LYS A 27 -5.15 -12.31 -18.02
CA LYS A 27 -5.53 -13.71 -18.33
C LYS A 27 -5.13 -14.21 -19.73
N GLU A 28 -4.88 -13.31 -20.68
CA GLU A 28 -4.44 -13.65 -22.04
C GLU A 28 -2.91 -13.81 -22.19
N VAL A 29 -2.13 -13.46 -21.17
CA VAL A 29 -0.67 -13.67 -21.16
C VAL A 29 -0.42 -15.09 -20.66
N SER A 30 0.06 -15.97 -21.55
CA SER A 30 0.42 -17.34 -21.22
C SER A 30 1.47 -17.36 -20.11
N THR A 31 1.04 -17.70 -18.88
CA THR A 31 1.90 -17.89 -17.71
C THR A 31 2.40 -19.34 -17.62
N GLU A 32 2.78 -19.92 -18.76
CA GLU A 32 3.35 -21.27 -18.82
C GLU A 32 4.60 -21.33 -17.93
N GLY A 33 4.46 -21.90 -16.73
CA GLY A 33 5.55 -22.20 -15.81
C GLY A 33 5.59 -21.45 -14.46
N LEU A 34 4.72 -20.45 -14.21
CA LEU A 34 4.77 -19.61 -13.00
C LEU A 34 3.52 -19.74 -12.11
N ASN A 35 3.18 -20.96 -11.72
CA ASN A 35 2.08 -21.22 -10.77
C ASN A 35 2.64 -21.30 -9.33
N ILE A 36 2.94 -20.15 -8.73
CA ILE A 36 3.29 -20.06 -7.30
C ILE A 36 1.99 -19.94 -6.51
N PRO A 37 1.66 -20.89 -5.61
CA PRO A 37 0.47 -20.82 -4.78
C PRO A 37 0.45 -19.55 -3.92
N HIS A 38 -0.71 -18.89 -3.83
CA HIS A 38 -0.95 -17.72 -2.98
C HIS A 38 -0.06 -16.49 -3.27
N LEU A 39 0.59 -16.42 -4.43
CA LEU A 39 1.42 -15.29 -4.83
C LEU A 39 0.64 -13.97 -4.86
N ASP A 40 -0.64 -14.03 -5.25
CA ASP A 40 -1.58 -12.92 -5.18
C ASP A 40 -1.64 -12.32 -3.77
N LYS A 41 -1.72 -13.15 -2.72
CA LYS A 41 -1.78 -12.66 -1.33
C LYS A 41 -0.51 -11.91 -0.93
N VAL A 42 0.66 -12.36 -1.40
CA VAL A 42 1.94 -11.69 -1.17
C VAL A 42 2.00 -10.35 -1.92
N VAL A 43 1.46 -10.29 -3.13
CA VAL A 43 1.34 -9.05 -3.91
C VAL A 43 0.43 -8.05 -3.19
N HIS A 44 -0.75 -8.48 -2.76
CA HIS A 44 -1.68 -7.69 -1.95
C HIS A 44 -1.01 -7.17 -0.67
N PHE A 45 -0.37 -8.04 0.12
CA PHE A 45 0.42 -7.61 1.28
C PHE A 45 1.44 -6.50 0.92
N THR A 46 2.20 -6.70 -0.17
CA THR A 46 3.25 -5.76 -0.60
C THR A 46 2.66 -4.41 -1.03
N PHE A 47 1.54 -4.41 -1.76
CA PHE A 47 0.85 -3.21 -2.20
C PHE A 47 0.49 -2.29 -1.03
N TYR A 48 -0.16 -2.85 -0.01
CA TYR A 48 -0.65 -2.07 1.12
C TYR A 48 0.44 -1.76 2.15
N PHE A 49 1.46 -2.63 2.28
CA PHE A 49 2.68 -2.29 3.02
C PHE A 49 3.35 -1.03 2.44
N MET A 50 3.61 -1.03 1.13
CA MET A 50 4.26 0.10 0.46
C MET A 50 3.36 1.33 0.41
N PHE A 51 2.03 1.16 0.28
CA PHE A 51 1.08 2.26 0.37
C PHE A 51 1.23 3.00 1.71
N THR A 52 1.22 2.28 2.84
CA THR A 52 1.34 2.90 4.16
C THR A 52 2.71 3.55 4.36
N VAL A 53 3.80 2.93 3.90
CA VAL A 53 5.16 3.47 4.01
C VAL A 53 5.33 4.72 3.15
N LEU A 54 5.05 4.64 1.85
CA LEU A 54 5.22 5.75 0.90
C LEU A 54 4.28 6.91 1.24
N GLY A 55 3.04 6.61 1.62
CA GLY A 55 2.07 7.62 2.05
C GLY A 55 2.57 8.37 3.28
N SER A 56 3.03 7.65 4.30
CA SER A 56 3.60 8.28 5.50
C SER A 56 4.83 9.15 5.19
N LEU A 57 5.74 8.66 4.33
CA LEU A 57 6.93 9.40 3.91
C LEU A 57 6.57 10.64 3.07
N SER A 58 5.57 10.55 2.20
CA SER A 58 5.10 11.67 1.38
C SER A 58 4.59 12.82 2.23
N TYR A 59 3.91 12.53 3.33
CA TYR A 59 3.39 13.55 4.24
C TYR A 59 4.52 14.21 5.07
N LEU A 60 5.53 13.42 5.45
CA LEU A 60 6.69 13.91 6.20
C LEU A 60 7.69 14.67 5.32
N GLU A 61 7.62 14.51 4.00
CA GLU A 61 8.41 15.28 3.03
C GLU A 61 8.13 16.80 3.12
N HIS A 62 6.92 17.18 3.53
CA HIS A 62 6.46 18.57 3.58
C HIS A 62 6.38 19.16 5.00
N LYS A 63 6.69 18.39 6.05
CA LYS A 63 6.60 18.84 7.45
C LYS A 63 7.89 18.59 8.22
N ALA A 64 8.22 19.50 9.14
CA ALA A 64 9.26 19.27 10.12
C ALA A 64 8.91 18.05 10.98
N ILE A 65 9.90 17.19 11.26
CA ILE A 65 9.79 15.86 11.91
C ILE A 65 9.25 15.94 13.37
N THR A 66 8.88 17.11 13.85
CA THR A 66 8.71 17.40 15.27
C THR A 66 7.32 17.05 15.84
N GLU A 67 6.26 16.98 15.04
CA GLU A 67 4.91 16.76 15.60
C GLU A 67 4.16 15.61 14.92
N SER A 68 4.20 14.47 15.63
CA SER A 68 3.24 13.36 15.54
C SER A 68 3.30 12.42 14.33
N PHE A 69 4.49 11.94 13.97
CA PHE A 69 4.68 10.85 12.98
C PHE A 69 3.80 9.61 13.27
N LYS A 70 3.50 9.31 14.53
CA LYS A 70 2.60 8.21 14.93
C LYS A 70 1.18 8.41 14.40
N LYS A 71 0.65 9.65 14.45
CA LYS A 71 -0.67 9.98 13.90
C LYS A 71 -0.66 9.91 12.37
N VAL A 72 0.43 10.35 11.73
CA VAL A 72 0.58 10.24 10.27
C VAL A 72 0.60 8.77 9.84
N ALA A 73 1.40 7.94 10.51
CA ALA A 73 1.45 6.51 10.22
C ALA A 73 0.07 5.84 10.44
N LEU A 74 -0.64 6.21 11.52
CA LEU A 74 -1.98 5.72 11.80
C LEU A 74 -2.99 6.16 10.72
N LEU A 75 -2.91 7.40 10.25
CA LEU A 75 -3.75 7.92 9.17
C LEU A 75 -3.55 7.08 7.89
N PHE A 76 -2.32 6.87 7.45
CA PHE A 76 -2.04 6.11 6.22
C PHE A 76 -2.31 4.61 6.37
N PHE A 77 -2.27 4.06 7.59
CA PHE A 77 -2.75 2.71 7.87
C PHE A 77 -4.26 2.59 7.64
N LEU A 78 -5.04 3.50 8.20
CA LEU A 78 -6.50 3.50 8.05
C LEU A 78 -6.92 3.81 6.60
N LEU A 79 -6.21 4.72 5.93
CA LEU A 79 -6.43 4.99 4.51
C LEU A 79 -6.11 3.78 3.64
N ALA A 80 -5.05 3.02 3.95
CA ALA A 80 -4.70 1.80 3.23
C ALA A 80 -5.80 0.73 3.37
N ILE A 81 -6.31 0.50 4.59
CA ILE A 81 -7.44 -0.42 4.81
C ILE A 81 -8.68 0.04 4.05
N GLY A 82 -9.07 1.30 4.19
CA GLY A 82 -10.25 1.84 3.52
C GLY A 82 -10.15 1.77 1.99
N TYR A 83 -9.02 2.18 1.45
CA TYR A 83 -8.73 2.08 0.02
C TYR A 83 -8.75 0.62 -0.46
N GLY A 84 -8.20 -0.30 0.33
CA GLY A 84 -8.21 -1.72 -0.03
C GLY A 84 -9.58 -2.34 -0.03
N THR A 85 -10.40 -2.06 0.97
CA THR A 85 -11.81 -2.46 0.98
C THR A 85 -12.55 -1.94 -0.25
N VAL A 86 -12.31 -0.68 -0.66
CA VAL A 86 -12.93 -0.14 -1.87
C VAL A 86 -12.49 -0.91 -3.11
N ILE A 87 -11.20 -1.25 -3.25
CA ILE A 87 -10.70 -2.04 -4.38
C ILE A 87 -11.31 -3.44 -4.41
N GLU A 88 -11.40 -4.15 -3.28
CA GLU A 88 -12.04 -5.49 -3.21
C GLU A 88 -13.51 -5.43 -3.61
N VAL A 89 -14.24 -4.40 -3.13
CA VAL A 89 -15.64 -4.17 -3.53
C VAL A 89 -15.73 -3.90 -5.02
N LEU A 90 -14.85 -3.06 -5.58
CA LEU A 90 -14.84 -2.78 -7.02
C LEU A 90 -14.52 -4.03 -7.86
N GLN A 91 -13.60 -4.89 -7.41
CA GLN A 91 -13.34 -6.17 -8.07
C GLN A 91 -14.61 -7.03 -8.08
N TYR A 92 -15.32 -7.11 -6.96
CA TYR A 92 -16.56 -7.89 -6.84
C TYR A 92 -17.72 -7.33 -7.68
N VAL A 93 -17.94 -6.01 -7.72
CA VAL A 93 -19.14 -5.42 -8.37
C VAL A 93 -18.90 -4.90 -9.78
N ALA A 94 -17.66 -4.57 -10.15
CA ALA A 94 -17.35 -3.83 -11.38
C ALA A 94 -16.38 -4.56 -12.32
N THR A 95 -15.95 -5.79 -11.99
CA THR A 95 -15.11 -6.59 -12.88
C THR A 95 -15.68 -7.99 -13.08
N THR A 96 -15.44 -8.58 -14.24
CA THR A 96 -15.84 -9.97 -14.58
C THR A 96 -14.67 -10.95 -14.55
N THR A 97 -13.44 -10.43 -14.48
CA THR A 97 -12.19 -11.21 -14.54
C THR A 97 -11.45 -11.28 -13.21
N ARG A 98 -11.81 -10.44 -12.24
CA ARG A 98 -11.34 -10.50 -10.85
C ARG A 98 -12.52 -10.87 -9.95
N ASN A 99 -12.21 -11.51 -8.83
CA ASN A 99 -13.17 -11.78 -7.75
C ASN A 99 -12.64 -11.05 -6.52
N GLY A 100 -13.48 -10.22 -5.89
CA GLY A 100 -13.13 -9.70 -4.56
C GLY A 100 -13.04 -10.86 -3.56
N ASP A 101 -11.99 -10.89 -2.75
CA ASP A 101 -11.69 -12.00 -1.83
C ASP A 101 -11.46 -11.47 -0.41
N PHE A 102 -12.12 -12.11 0.57
CA PHE A 102 -11.91 -11.79 1.97
C PHE A 102 -10.46 -12.04 2.42
N LEU A 103 -9.77 -13.03 1.84
CA LEU A 103 -8.36 -13.27 2.13
C LEU A 103 -7.46 -12.17 1.55
N ASP A 104 -7.84 -11.56 0.43
CA ASP A 104 -7.13 -10.38 -0.10
C ASP A 104 -7.35 -9.17 0.81
N PHE A 105 -8.57 -8.93 1.28
CA PHE A 105 -8.82 -7.93 2.32
C PHE A 105 -7.92 -8.14 3.57
N LEU A 106 -7.76 -9.38 4.02
CA LEU A 106 -6.89 -9.70 5.15
C LEU A 106 -5.42 -9.44 4.83
N ALA A 107 -4.95 -9.85 3.65
CA ALA A 107 -3.59 -9.59 3.18
C ALA A 107 -3.30 -8.08 3.06
N ASN A 108 -4.24 -7.31 2.50
CA ASN A 108 -4.21 -5.85 2.41
C ASN A 108 -4.05 -5.22 3.80
N SER A 109 -4.92 -5.63 4.73
CA SER A 109 -4.95 -5.12 6.10
C SER A 109 -3.67 -5.46 6.87
N PHE A 110 -3.17 -6.69 6.71
CA PHE A 110 -1.93 -7.13 7.34
C PHE A 110 -0.70 -6.41 6.78
N GLY A 111 -0.64 -6.22 5.45
CA GLY A 111 0.38 -5.40 4.79
C GLY A 111 0.42 -3.97 5.31
N ALA A 112 -0.75 -3.32 5.37
CA ALA A 112 -0.89 -1.98 5.93
C ALA A 112 -0.43 -1.91 7.39
N PHE A 113 -0.78 -2.91 8.21
CA PHE A 113 -0.35 -2.99 9.61
C PHE A 113 1.17 -3.13 9.74
N CYS A 114 1.80 -4.02 8.96
CA CYS A 114 3.24 -4.15 8.92
C CYS A 114 3.93 -2.84 8.46
N GLY A 115 3.36 -2.15 7.48
CA GLY A 115 3.85 -0.84 7.02
C GLY A 115 3.79 0.21 8.13
N PHE A 116 2.69 0.25 8.88
CA PHE A 116 2.54 1.11 10.06
C PHE A 116 3.62 0.86 11.12
N ILE A 117 3.88 -0.41 11.44
CA ILE A 117 4.92 -0.80 12.40
C ILE A 117 6.31 -0.40 11.87
N ALA A 118 6.59 -0.63 10.59
CA ALA A 118 7.87 -0.27 9.97
C ALA A 118 8.13 1.24 10.02
N VAL A 119 7.14 2.06 9.67
CA VAL A 119 7.23 3.53 9.78
C VAL A 119 7.48 3.93 11.24
N LYS A 120 6.72 3.38 12.19
CA LYS A 120 6.91 3.67 13.61
C LYS A 120 8.31 3.32 14.09
N ALA A 121 8.82 2.15 13.73
CA ALA A 121 10.16 1.69 14.13
C ALA A 121 11.27 2.56 13.54
N TYR A 122 11.16 2.93 12.25
CA TYR A 122 12.14 3.78 11.58
C TYR A 122 12.23 5.17 12.23
N PHE A 123 11.09 5.80 12.51
CA PHE A 123 11.08 7.14 13.11
C PHE A 123 11.39 7.13 14.61
N PHE A 124 11.03 6.08 15.34
CA PHE A 124 11.45 5.92 16.74
C PHE A 124 12.97 5.94 16.87
N LYS A 125 13.70 5.20 16.01
CA LYS A 125 15.17 5.22 15.99
C LYS A 125 15.73 6.61 15.68
N ARG A 126 15.12 7.36 14.76
CA ARG A 126 15.59 8.72 14.39
C ARG A 126 15.35 9.77 15.46
N VAL A 127 14.33 9.61 16.30
CA VAL A 127 14.07 10.54 17.42
C VAL A 127 14.98 10.23 18.60
N VAL A 128 15.23 8.96 18.90
CA VAL A 128 16.10 8.55 20.04
C VAL A 128 17.59 8.80 19.77
N GLN A 129 18.03 8.80 18.51
CA GLN A 129 19.43 9.05 18.13
C GLN A 129 19.76 10.52 17.80
N LYS A 130 18.83 11.44 18.08
CA LYS A 130 19.06 12.90 18.03
C LYS A 130 19.21 13.44 19.44
#